data_AF-A0A0C3C8Z8-F1
#
_entry.id   AF-A0A0C3C8Z8-F1
#
_cell.length_a   1.000
_cell.length_b   1.000
_cell.length_c   1.000
_cell.angle_alpha   90.00
_cell.angle_beta   90.00
_cell.angle_gamma   90.00
#
_symmetry.space_group_name_H-M   'P 1'
#
loop_
_entity.id
_entity.type
_entity.pdbx_description
1 polymer ?
#
loop_
_entity_poly.entity_id
_entity_poly.type
_entity_poly.pdbx_seq_one_letter_code
_entity_poly.pdbx_strand_id
1 'polypeptide(L)'
;MPFGKDPLANTTSAPFFEPLPPAYETLDKSSGRRKSADHGPIHLPNSPPLFRPPNVTPKSHSRSLSSSSMTSLKGKKSWFKFSSPNPSSSSRTLNEVRTTVLGLVRDLVQEHSSGSPAALGILSSCAEACSSHTISLSAILQEKFIESHSPLYWAIVKRPKPNTSFEDQPVEPDLVGALISHSTPLNEDTISELRLACLATSDQPMFQRLRHLPQFSTISGADQILLGADVPLDEVTVEIGPGSEGAFAANFQIHQFHKRMMISKEIVLEFIARNRIWQFALSIMPDNTWSGPPPGSWCASLSLREPSPPTWLDARLVLREPPEEDTTSGNPTQLTQGKSTPRLRFKAKHMMEAPKNGVPATQIIVSLDDDPTFGSFQYSGSSAEEILAVRLEAKLRKPALDTDECVIS
;
A
#
# COMPACT_ATOMS: atom_id res chain seq x y z
N MET A 1 -37.36 -42.64 -37.46
CA MET A 1 -35.89 -42.70 -37.62
C MET A 1 -35.57 -42.08 -38.97
N PRO A 2 -34.73 -41.03 -39.01
CA PRO A 2 -33.30 -41.19 -38.82
C PRO A 2 -32.71 -40.27 -37.72
N PHE A 3 -31.66 -40.78 -37.08
CA PHE A 3 -30.87 -40.11 -36.05
C PHE A 3 -29.79 -39.24 -36.71
N GLY A 4 -29.82 -37.94 -36.45
CA GLY A 4 -28.68 -37.05 -36.69
C GLY A 4 -27.68 -37.20 -35.55
N LYS A 5 -26.45 -37.62 -35.88
CA LYS A 5 -25.29 -37.65 -34.99
C LYS A 5 -24.61 -36.28 -35.03
N ASP A 6 -24.56 -35.59 -33.89
CA ASP A 6 -23.64 -34.46 -33.71
C ASP A 6 -22.33 -34.97 -33.08
N PRO A 7 -21.15 -34.58 -33.61
CA PRO A 7 -19.87 -34.97 -33.05
C PRO A 7 -19.46 -34.05 -31.88
N LEU A 8 -19.12 -34.68 -30.77
CA LEU A 8 -18.30 -34.13 -29.68
C LEU A 8 -16.89 -33.80 -30.19
N ALA A 9 -16.38 -32.64 -29.74
CA ALA A 9 -15.03 -32.41 -29.17
C ALA A 9 -14.38 -31.11 -29.68
N ASN A 10 -14.15 -30.18 -28.76
CA ASN A 10 -12.89 -29.42 -28.77
C ASN A 10 -12.58 -28.94 -27.34
N THR A 11 -11.90 -29.80 -26.60
CA THR A 11 -11.33 -29.47 -25.29
C THR A 11 -10.01 -28.76 -25.56
N THR A 12 -10.02 -27.44 -25.54
CA THR A 12 -8.79 -26.63 -25.56
C THR A 12 -8.06 -26.80 -24.24
N SER A 13 -7.02 -27.64 -24.23
CA SER A 13 -6.09 -27.79 -23.12
C SER A 13 -5.35 -26.47 -22.89
N ALA A 14 -5.50 -25.90 -21.70
CA ALA A 14 -4.71 -24.75 -21.25
C ALA A 14 -3.22 -25.12 -21.15
N PRO A 15 -2.30 -24.22 -21.53
CA PRO A 15 -0.87 -24.49 -21.47
C PRO A 15 -0.39 -24.61 -20.02
N PHE A 16 0.32 -25.69 -19.76
CA PHE A 16 1.03 -26.00 -18.53
C PHE A 16 2.14 -24.95 -18.34
N PHE A 17 2.04 -24.10 -17.32
CA PHE A 17 3.10 -23.16 -16.97
C PHE A 17 4.16 -23.87 -16.13
N GLU A 18 5.32 -24.08 -16.72
CA GLU A 18 6.52 -24.58 -16.04
C GLU A 18 7.07 -23.47 -15.12
N PRO A 19 7.36 -23.75 -13.83
CA PRO A 19 7.89 -22.75 -12.91
C PRO A 19 9.31 -22.38 -13.31
N LEU A 20 9.52 -21.13 -13.72
CA LEU A 20 10.85 -20.59 -14.00
C LEU A 20 11.71 -20.60 -12.73
N PRO A 21 13.00 -20.97 -12.83
CA PRO A 21 13.91 -20.94 -11.69
C PRO A 21 14.18 -19.51 -11.21
N PRO A 22 14.49 -19.31 -9.91
CA PRO A 22 14.79 -18.01 -9.35
C PRO A 22 16.03 -17.39 -10.02
N ALA A 23 15.92 -16.11 -10.38
CA ALA A 23 17.03 -15.34 -10.94
C ALA A 23 18.12 -15.15 -9.87
N TYR A 24 19.30 -15.72 -10.12
CA TYR A 24 20.50 -15.42 -9.34
C TYR A 24 21.00 -14.02 -9.69
N GLU A 25 21.11 -13.16 -8.68
CA GLU A 25 21.83 -11.89 -8.77
C GLU A 25 23.32 -12.16 -9.00
N THR A 26 23.80 -11.85 -10.20
CA THR A 26 25.24 -11.77 -10.51
C THR A 26 25.82 -10.51 -9.88
N LEU A 27 26.57 -10.69 -8.79
CA LEU A 27 27.42 -9.67 -8.19
C LEU A 27 28.66 -9.44 -9.08
N ASP A 28 28.62 -8.39 -9.90
CA ASP A 28 29.81 -7.90 -10.60
C ASP A 28 30.71 -7.11 -9.63
N LYS A 29 31.87 -7.72 -9.31
CA LYS A 29 33.02 -7.04 -8.69
C LYS A 29 33.83 -6.36 -9.78
N SER A 30 33.60 -5.07 -10.03
CA SER A 30 34.51 -4.25 -10.84
C SER A 30 35.54 -3.55 -9.94
N SER A 31 36.74 -4.12 -9.87
CA SER A 31 37.93 -3.45 -9.33
C SER A 31 38.52 -2.49 -10.39
N GLY A 32 38.19 -1.19 -10.27
CA GLY A 32 38.69 -0.12 -11.13
C GLY A 32 39.75 0.74 -10.44
N ARG A 33 41.02 0.47 -10.76
CA ARG A 33 42.24 1.16 -10.33
C ARG A 33 42.27 2.61 -10.84
N ARG A 34 42.06 3.61 -9.97
CA ARG A 34 42.27 5.03 -10.29
C ARG A 34 43.75 5.39 -10.25
N LYS A 35 44.25 6.05 -11.29
CA LYS A 35 45.54 6.75 -11.33
C LYS A 35 45.37 8.12 -10.67
N SER A 36 46.20 8.43 -9.69
CA SER A 36 46.30 9.74 -9.05
C SER A 36 46.85 10.78 -10.01
N ALA A 37 46.21 11.94 -10.04
CA ALA A 37 46.81 13.20 -10.43
C ALA A 37 46.94 14.09 -9.17
N ASP A 38 47.99 14.86 -9.21
CA ASP A 38 48.74 15.53 -8.14
C ASP A 38 48.11 16.88 -7.76
N HIS A 39 47.89 17.15 -6.46
CA HIS A 39 47.71 18.49 -5.89
C HIS A 39 47.97 18.50 -4.37
N GLY A 40 49.07 19.15 -3.95
CA GLY A 40 49.18 20.19 -2.89
C GLY A 40 48.79 19.88 -1.43
N PRO A 41 49.66 20.19 -0.43
CA PRO A 41 49.42 19.84 0.97
C PRO A 41 48.62 20.94 1.72
N ILE A 42 47.54 20.54 2.39
CA ILE A 42 46.87 21.36 3.42
C ILE A 42 46.93 20.59 4.74
N HIS A 43 47.53 21.22 5.75
CA HIS A 43 47.64 20.74 7.12
C HIS A 43 46.27 20.65 7.83
N LEU A 44 46.00 19.53 8.50
CA LEU A 44 44.91 19.33 9.46
C LEU A 44 45.49 19.12 10.88
N PRO A 45 44.85 19.62 11.95
CA PRO A 45 45.11 19.16 13.31
C PRO A 45 44.08 18.12 13.78
N ASN A 46 44.62 17.05 14.38
CA ASN A 46 44.09 16.20 15.46
C ASN A 46 42.66 15.63 15.39
N SER A 47 42.59 14.31 15.22
CA SER A 47 41.45 13.46 15.63
C SER A 47 41.80 12.63 16.88
N PRO A 48 40.83 12.34 17.78
CA PRO A 48 41.02 11.55 19.00
C PRO A 48 40.93 10.02 18.74
N PRO A 49 41.34 9.16 19.70
CA PRO A 49 41.56 7.74 19.43
C PRO A 49 40.27 6.90 19.43
N LEU A 50 40.28 5.89 18.56
CA LEU A 50 39.31 4.79 18.46
C LEU A 50 39.38 3.87 19.69
N PHE A 51 38.25 3.73 20.39
CA PHE A 51 38.03 2.68 21.39
C PHE A 51 37.79 1.33 20.71
N ARG A 52 38.58 0.34 21.13
CA ARG A 52 38.50 -1.07 20.74
C ARG A 52 37.71 -1.84 21.81
N PRO A 53 36.63 -2.57 21.47
CA PRO A 53 35.97 -3.42 22.46
C PRO A 53 36.73 -4.74 22.67
N PRO A 54 36.73 -5.31 23.89
CA PRO A 54 37.41 -6.56 24.19
C PRO A 54 36.60 -7.77 23.77
N ASN A 55 37.35 -8.77 23.30
CA ASN A 55 36.95 -10.10 22.92
C ASN A 55 36.53 -10.90 24.18
N VAL A 56 35.32 -11.46 24.24
CA VAL A 56 34.86 -12.30 25.35
C VAL A 56 34.61 -13.73 24.84
N THR A 57 35.39 -14.66 25.37
CA THR A 57 35.32 -16.10 25.14
C THR A 57 34.09 -16.74 25.79
N PRO A 58 33.48 -17.78 25.19
CA PRO A 58 32.34 -18.48 25.77
C PRO A 58 32.78 -19.51 26.82
N LYS A 59 32.18 -19.45 28.03
CA LYS A 59 32.28 -20.52 29.03
C LYS A 59 31.09 -21.47 28.88
N SER A 60 31.40 -22.73 28.59
CA SER A 60 30.48 -23.85 28.63
C SER A 60 30.09 -24.19 30.07
N HIS A 61 28.80 -24.28 30.35
CA HIS A 61 28.31 -25.06 31.50
C HIS A 61 27.30 -26.09 31.03
N SER A 62 27.77 -27.33 30.97
CA SER A 62 26.98 -28.54 31.02
C SER A 62 26.22 -28.59 32.35
N ARG A 63 24.89 -28.72 32.28
CA ARG A 63 24.10 -29.29 33.38
C ARG A 63 23.10 -30.28 32.81
N SER A 64 23.26 -31.50 33.29
CA SER A 64 22.52 -32.71 33.01
C SER A 64 21.11 -32.71 33.61
N LEU A 65 20.28 -33.47 32.92
CA LEU A 65 18.95 -33.99 33.19
C LEU A 65 18.64 -34.34 34.65
N SER A 66 17.41 -34.03 35.05
CA SER A 66 16.64 -34.79 36.04
C SER A 66 15.19 -34.89 35.58
N SER A 67 14.78 -36.10 35.22
CA SER A 67 13.40 -36.52 35.02
C SER A 67 12.72 -36.79 36.36
N SER A 68 11.51 -36.26 36.57
CA SER A 68 10.59 -36.83 37.55
C SER A 68 9.13 -36.72 37.10
N SER A 69 8.61 -37.92 36.89
CA SER A 69 7.26 -38.47 36.97
C SER A 69 6.04 -37.62 37.30
N MET A 70 4.97 -38.02 36.61
CA MET A 70 3.56 -37.72 36.81
C MET A 70 3.10 -37.86 38.26
N THR A 71 2.27 -36.93 38.73
CA THR A 71 1.06 -37.26 39.49
C THR A 71 -0.06 -36.26 39.15
N SER A 72 -1.18 -36.81 38.67
CA SER A 72 -2.51 -36.22 38.70
C SER A 72 -2.86 -35.86 40.14
N LEU A 73 -3.41 -34.66 40.40
CA LEU A 73 -4.41 -34.45 41.45
C LEU A 73 -5.16 -33.13 41.22
N LYS A 74 -6.49 -33.27 41.07
CA LYS A 74 -7.50 -32.21 41.14
C LYS A 74 -7.25 -31.33 42.37
N GLY A 75 -7.10 -30.03 42.16
CA GLY A 75 -7.03 -29.05 43.23
C GLY A 75 -7.42 -27.67 42.73
N LYS A 76 -8.69 -27.30 42.93
CA LYS A 76 -9.16 -25.92 42.87
C LYS A 76 -8.33 -25.10 43.86
N LYS A 77 -7.35 -24.33 43.39
CA LYS A 77 -6.59 -23.38 44.20
C LYS A 77 -6.68 -22.01 43.56
N SER A 78 -7.49 -21.19 44.23
CA SER A 78 -7.58 -19.74 44.10
C SER A 78 -6.18 -19.12 43.98
N TRP A 79 -5.93 -18.47 42.83
CA TRP A 79 -4.64 -17.86 42.49
C TRP A 79 -4.50 -16.40 42.98
N PHE A 80 -5.46 -15.90 43.77
CA PHE A 80 -5.43 -14.51 44.25
C PHE A 80 -5.30 -14.43 45.77
N LYS A 81 -4.06 -14.47 46.27
CA LYS A 81 -3.69 -13.87 47.57
C LYS A 81 -2.39 -13.09 47.41
N PHE A 82 -2.46 -11.94 46.75
CA PHE A 82 -1.43 -10.91 46.78
C PHE A 82 -1.87 -9.79 47.72
N SER A 83 -1.33 -9.81 48.94
CA SER A 83 -1.42 -8.70 49.88
C SER A 83 -0.09 -8.55 50.60
N SER A 84 0.91 -8.06 49.85
CA SER A 84 2.07 -7.37 50.44
C SER A 84 2.53 -6.28 49.45
N PRO A 85 2.47 -4.99 49.81
CA PRO A 85 2.74 -3.89 48.91
C PRO A 85 4.25 -3.64 48.87
N ASN A 86 4.97 -4.42 48.07
CA ASN A 86 6.36 -4.11 47.75
C ASN A 86 6.37 -3.38 46.39
N PRO A 87 6.76 -2.09 46.32
CA PRO A 87 6.69 -1.31 45.08
C PRO A 87 7.61 -1.82 43.96
N SER A 88 8.50 -2.78 44.24
CA SER A 88 9.36 -3.43 43.27
C SER A 88 8.76 -4.66 42.58
N SER A 89 7.59 -5.16 43.03
CA SER A 89 6.95 -6.31 42.39
C SER A 89 6.09 -5.94 41.19
N SER A 90 5.54 -4.71 41.16
CA SER A 90 4.66 -4.26 40.07
C SER A 90 5.38 -4.20 38.73
N SER A 91 6.61 -3.69 38.68
CA SER A 91 7.37 -3.55 37.44
C SER A 91 7.72 -4.90 36.79
N ARG A 92 7.95 -5.94 37.61
CA ARG A 92 8.21 -7.30 37.11
C ARG A 92 6.97 -7.88 36.45
N THR A 93 5.81 -7.79 37.12
CA THR A 93 4.54 -8.27 36.57
C THR A 93 4.19 -7.56 35.27
N LEU A 94 4.39 -6.24 35.16
CA LEU A 94 4.16 -5.49 33.92
C LEU A 94 5.02 -6.01 32.76
N ASN A 95 6.31 -6.25 33.00
CA ASN A 95 7.23 -6.76 31.98
C ASN A 95 6.89 -8.20 31.57
N GLU A 96 6.46 -9.05 32.50
CA GLU A 96 6.02 -10.42 32.23
C GLU A 96 4.76 -10.42 31.36
N VAL A 97 3.75 -9.61 31.69
CA VAL A 97 2.53 -9.47 30.90
C VAL A 97 2.86 -8.96 29.51
N ARG A 98 3.66 -7.89 29.39
CA ARG A 98 4.09 -7.35 28.09
C ARG A 98 4.83 -8.38 27.25
N THR A 99 5.78 -9.11 27.83
CA THR A 99 6.54 -10.15 27.12
C THR A 99 5.63 -11.28 26.64
N THR A 100 4.64 -11.65 27.46
CA THR A 100 3.65 -12.66 27.10
C THR A 100 2.79 -12.19 25.93
N VAL A 101 2.28 -10.97 25.98
CA VAL A 101 1.46 -10.38 24.89
C VAL A 101 2.28 -10.28 23.60
N LEU A 102 3.55 -9.83 23.67
CA LEU A 102 4.45 -9.80 22.51
C LEU A 102 4.65 -11.18 21.89
N GLY A 103 4.83 -12.22 22.71
CA GLY A 103 4.94 -13.61 22.26
C GLY A 103 3.67 -14.06 21.53
N LEU A 104 2.50 -13.90 22.17
CA LEU A 104 1.21 -14.30 21.60
C LEU A 104 0.92 -13.56 20.28
N VAL A 105 1.16 -12.25 20.21
CA VAL A 105 0.96 -11.47 18.98
C VAL A 105 1.92 -11.93 17.88
N ARG A 106 3.18 -12.25 18.21
CA ARG A 106 4.13 -12.81 17.24
C ARG A 106 3.62 -14.14 16.69
N ASP A 107 3.20 -15.05 17.56
CA ASP A 107 2.74 -16.38 17.19
C ASP A 107 1.47 -16.28 16.31
N LEU A 108 0.52 -15.42 16.67
CA LEU A 108 -0.67 -15.14 15.86
C LEU A 108 -0.35 -14.73 14.42
N VAL A 109 0.63 -13.86 14.24
CA VAL A 109 1.05 -13.38 12.92
C VAL A 109 1.91 -14.41 12.18
N GLN A 110 2.62 -15.29 12.89
CA GLN A 110 3.45 -16.34 12.28
C GLN A 110 2.65 -17.58 11.86
N GLU A 111 1.64 -17.98 12.61
CA GLU A 111 0.90 -19.24 12.40
C GLU A 111 -0.10 -19.18 11.23
N HIS A 112 -0.17 -18.08 10.47
CA HIS A 112 -1.06 -17.92 9.30
C HIS A 112 -2.51 -18.38 9.56
N SER A 113 -3.01 -18.18 10.77
CA SER A 113 -4.39 -18.48 11.17
C SER A 113 -5.37 -17.43 10.63
N SER A 114 -5.24 -17.09 9.35
CA SER A 114 -6.06 -16.09 8.65
C SER A 114 -7.52 -16.54 8.66
N GLY A 115 -8.29 -16.04 9.63
CA GLY A 115 -9.71 -16.37 9.78
C GLY A 115 -10.02 -17.39 10.88
N SER A 116 -9.07 -17.84 11.70
CA SER A 116 -9.47 -18.66 12.86
C SER A 116 -10.17 -17.77 13.90
N PRO A 117 -11.40 -18.08 14.34
CA PRO A 117 -12.06 -17.34 15.43
C PRO A 117 -11.24 -17.39 16.73
N ALA A 118 -10.35 -18.37 16.88
CA ALA A 118 -9.42 -18.44 18.00
C ALA A 118 -8.45 -17.26 18.04
N ALA A 119 -8.01 -16.77 16.88
CA ALA A 119 -7.07 -15.64 16.78
C ALA A 119 -7.69 -14.36 17.38
N LEU A 120 -8.97 -14.12 17.09
CA LEU A 120 -9.73 -13.00 17.65
C LEU A 120 -9.90 -13.13 19.17
N GLY A 121 -10.19 -14.34 19.65
CA GLY A 121 -10.27 -14.63 21.08
C GLY A 121 -8.95 -14.36 21.82
N ILE A 122 -7.82 -14.76 21.23
CA ILE A 122 -6.48 -14.47 21.80
C ILE A 122 -6.23 -12.97 21.83
N LEU A 123 -6.53 -12.24 20.75
CA LEU A 123 -6.33 -10.79 20.70
C LEU A 123 -7.19 -10.04 21.73
N SER A 124 -8.45 -10.45 21.90
CA SER A 124 -9.33 -9.93 22.96
C SER A 124 -8.77 -10.20 24.36
N SER A 125 -8.25 -11.41 24.59
CA SER A 125 -7.61 -11.75 25.87
C SER A 125 -6.35 -10.92 26.13
N CYS A 126 -5.54 -10.66 25.11
CA CYS A 126 -4.41 -9.73 25.19
C CYS A 126 -4.87 -8.31 25.52
N ALA A 127 -5.98 -7.84 24.95
CA ALA A 127 -6.54 -6.51 25.23
C ALA A 127 -6.99 -6.38 26.70
N GLU A 128 -7.71 -7.37 27.22
CA GLU A 128 -8.14 -7.43 28.62
C GLU A 128 -6.96 -7.50 29.60
N ALA A 129 -5.96 -8.34 29.28
CA ALA A 129 -4.75 -8.47 30.08
C ALA A 129 -3.96 -7.15 30.13
N CYS A 130 -3.79 -6.49 28.99
CA CYS A 130 -3.15 -5.18 28.89
C CYS A 130 -3.92 -4.11 29.70
N SER A 131 -5.24 -4.04 29.54
CA SER A 131 -6.10 -3.10 30.27
C SER A 131 -6.01 -3.30 31.79
N SER A 132 -5.98 -4.54 32.25
CA SER A 132 -5.87 -4.89 33.68
C SER A 132 -4.55 -4.45 34.31
N HIS A 133 -3.52 -4.24 33.49
CA HIS A 133 -2.16 -3.90 33.90
C HIS A 133 -1.73 -2.50 33.42
N THR A 134 -2.66 -1.65 32.97
CA THR A 134 -2.35 -0.29 32.46
C THR A 134 -1.34 -0.27 31.30
N ILE A 135 -1.27 -1.34 30.53
CA ILE A 135 -0.44 -1.45 29.32
C ILE A 135 -1.30 -1.09 28.12
N SER A 136 -0.79 -0.26 27.21
CA SER A 136 -1.48 0.02 25.96
C SER A 136 -1.22 -1.10 24.95
N LEU A 137 -2.26 -1.88 24.62
CA LEU A 137 -2.17 -2.86 23.53
C LEU A 137 -1.88 -2.17 22.19
N SER A 138 -2.49 -1.00 21.95
CA SER A 138 -2.23 -0.21 20.74
C SER A 138 -0.74 0.14 20.59
N ALA A 139 -0.07 0.52 21.68
CA ALA A 139 1.37 0.77 21.64
C ALA A 139 2.16 -0.49 21.27
N ILE A 140 1.83 -1.65 21.87
CA ILE A 140 2.48 -2.92 21.55
C ILE A 140 2.31 -3.31 20.07
N LEU A 141 1.10 -3.18 19.52
CA LEU A 141 0.82 -3.57 18.13
C LEU A 141 1.51 -2.68 17.10
N GLN A 142 1.91 -1.46 17.49
CA GLN A 142 2.63 -0.50 16.65
C GLN A 142 4.15 -0.56 16.85
N GLU A 143 4.65 -1.38 17.77
CA GLU A 143 6.09 -1.54 18.02
C GLU A 143 6.75 -2.49 17.02
N LYS A 144 7.98 -2.15 16.60
CA LYS A 144 8.78 -2.91 15.61
C LYS A 144 9.57 -4.05 16.25
N PHE A 145 8.89 -5.08 16.76
CA PHE A 145 9.53 -6.17 17.51
C PHE A 145 9.62 -7.53 16.77
N ILE A 146 9.15 -7.60 15.52
CA ILE A 146 9.27 -8.79 14.68
C ILE A 146 10.12 -8.41 13.48
N GLU A 147 11.40 -8.81 13.48
CA GLU A 147 12.33 -8.55 12.36
C GLU A 147 12.37 -7.06 11.95
N SER A 148 12.42 -6.16 12.95
CA SER A 148 12.42 -4.70 12.75
C SER A 148 11.16 -4.10 12.11
N HIS A 149 10.06 -4.87 12.08
CA HIS A 149 8.74 -4.42 11.63
C HIS A 149 7.67 -4.67 12.69
N SER A 150 6.55 -3.95 12.57
CA SER A 150 5.37 -4.15 13.41
C SER A 150 4.64 -5.47 13.07
N PRO A 151 3.89 -6.04 14.03
CA PRO A 151 2.96 -7.15 13.76
C PRO A 151 1.96 -6.84 12.64
N LEU A 152 1.54 -5.58 12.52
CA LEU A 152 0.60 -5.15 11.48
C LEU A 152 1.19 -5.27 10.07
N TYR A 153 2.47 -4.89 9.90
CA TYR A 153 3.21 -5.08 8.65
C TYR A 153 3.20 -6.57 8.25
N TRP A 154 3.61 -7.44 9.17
CA TRP A 154 3.70 -8.87 8.91
C TRP A 154 2.34 -9.53 8.66
N ALA A 155 1.28 -9.06 9.34
CA ALA A 155 -0.07 -9.54 9.13
C ALA A 155 -0.56 -9.28 7.69
N ILE A 156 -0.17 -8.15 7.09
CA ILE A 156 -0.44 -7.86 5.66
C ILE A 156 0.44 -8.71 4.76
N VAL A 157 1.76 -8.75 5.01
CA VAL A 157 2.72 -9.47 4.15
C VAL A 157 2.41 -10.97 4.07
N LYS A 158 2.00 -11.57 5.19
CA LYS A 158 1.68 -12.99 5.29
C LYS A 158 0.23 -13.33 4.95
N ARG A 159 -0.59 -12.33 4.61
CA ARG A 159 -2.00 -12.55 4.29
C ARG A 159 -2.12 -13.43 3.04
N PRO A 160 -2.90 -14.52 3.08
CA PRO A 160 -3.24 -15.29 1.89
C PRO A 160 -3.93 -14.39 0.86
N LYS A 161 -3.48 -14.46 -0.39
CA LYS A 161 -4.16 -13.76 -1.49
C LYS A 161 -5.57 -14.37 -1.64
N PRO A 162 -6.62 -13.54 -1.78
CA PRO A 162 -7.96 -14.07 -2.01
C PRO A 162 -7.93 -14.91 -3.29
N ASN A 163 -8.17 -16.21 -3.15
CA ASN A 163 -8.30 -17.08 -4.31
C ASN A 163 -9.54 -16.61 -5.08
N THR A 164 -9.36 -16.21 -6.34
CA THR A 164 -10.39 -15.65 -7.24
C THR A 164 -11.52 -16.63 -7.61
N SER A 165 -11.66 -17.75 -6.91
CA SER A 165 -12.52 -18.88 -7.32
C SER A 165 -13.74 -19.14 -6.43
N PHE A 166 -13.95 -18.39 -5.34
CA PHE A 166 -15.08 -18.63 -4.44
C PHE A 166 -15.77 -17.32 -4.04
N GLU A 167 -16.70 -16.84 -4.88
CA GLU A 167 -17.42 -15.58 -4.67
C GLU A 167 -18.45 -15.59 -3.51
N ASP A 168 -18.77 -16.73 -2.91
CA ASP A 168 -19.92 -16.84 -1.98
C ASP A 168 -19.56 -17.06 -0.51
N GLN A 169 -18.29 -16.96 -0.09
CA GLN A 169 -17.97 -17.11 1.33
C GLN A 169 -18.28 -15.83 2.13
N PRO A 170 -18.97 -15.94 3.29
CA PRO A 170 -19.22 -14.81 4.16
C PRO A 170 -17.91 -14.13 4.57
N VAL A 171 -17.90 -12.80 4.58
CA VAL A 171 -16.74 -11.97 4.94
C VAL A 171 -16.41 -12.19 6.41
N GLU A 172 -15.64 -13.24 6.71
CA GLU A 172 -15.16 -13.50 8.06
C GLU A 172 -14.21 -12.38 8.49
N PRO A 173 -14.29 -11.89 9.75
CA PRO A 173 -13.41 -10.85 10.26
C PRO A 173 -11.94 -11.21 10.08
N ASP A 174 -11.27 -10.50 9.16
CA ASP A 174 -9.85 -10.66 8.88
C ASP A 174 -9.01 -10.26 10.09
N LEU A 175 -7.99 -11.08 10.40
CA LEU A 175 -7.01 -10.83 11.46
C LEU A 175 -6.39 -9.43 11.33
N VAL A 176 -6.13 -8.97 10.11
CA VAL A 176 -5.57 -7.63 9.90
C VAL A 176 -6.53 -6.54 10.37
N GLY A 177 -7.83 -6.69 10.08
CA GLY A 177 -8.85 -5.75 10.53
C GLY A 177 -8.95 -5.71 12.07
N ALA A 178 -8.85 -6.87 12.72
CA ALA A 178 -8.86 -6.95 14.18
C ALA A 178 -7.60 -6.34 14.83
N LEU A 179 -6.42 -6.59 14.27
CA LEU A 179 -5.19 -5.96 14.76
C LEU A 179 -5.25 -4.45 14.61
N ILE A 180 -5.75 -3.95 13.48
CA ILE A 180 -5.89 -2.51 13.25
C ILE A 180 -6.88 -1.88 14.23
N SER A 181 -8.03 -2.51 14.50
CA SER A 181 -9.03 -1.95 15.42
C SER A 181 -8.45 -1.76 16.83
N HIS A 182 -7.67 -2.73 17.32
CA HIS A 182 -6.94 -2.64 18.60
C HIS A 182 -5.72 -1.72 18.57
N SER A 183 -5.26 -1.32 17.37
CA SER A 183 -4.13 -0.42 17.20
C SER A 183 -4.53 1.05 17.15
N THR A 184 -5.82 1.38 16.99
CA THR A 184 -6.25 2.78 16.88
C THR A 184 -6.02 3.59 18.18
N PRO A 185 -5.57 4.86 18.09
CA PRO A 185 -5.16 5.59 16.89
C PRO A 185 -3.78 5.14 16.35
N LEU A 186 -3.64 5.12 15.03
CA LEU A 186 -2.38 4.78 14.35
C LEU A 186 -1.46 6.01 14.30
N ASN A 187 -0.17 5.81 14.57
CA ASN A 187 0.85 6.81 14.37
C ASN A 187 1.35 6.81 12.90
N GLU A 188 1.97 7.92 12.48
CA GLU A 188 2.42 8.10 11.08
C GLU A 188 3.49 7.08 10.64
N ASP A 189 4.35 6.64 11.55
CA ASP A 189 5.35 5.60 11.29
C ASP A 189 4.68 4.26 10.99
N THR A 190 3.63 3.91 11.74
CA THR A 190 2.82 2.71 11.51
C THR A 190 2.03 2.81 10.21
N ILE A 191 1.45 3.98 9.89
CA ILE A 191 0.78 4.21 8.60
C ILE A 191 1.77 4.00 7.44
N SER A 192 3.00 4.51 7.58
CA SER A 192 4.07 4.32 6.61
C SER A 192 4.49 2.86 6.49
N GLU A 193 4.57 2.10 7.59
CA GLU A 193 4.81 0.66 7.56
C GLU A 193 3.67 -0.12 6.89
N LEU A 194 2.41 0.24 7.14
CA LEU A 194 1.25 -0.40 6.52
C LEU A 194 1.26 -0.18 4.99
N ARG A 195 1.61 1.04 4.55
CA ARG A 195 1.85 1.36 3.13
C ARG A 195 2.98 0.51 2.55
N LEU A 196 4.10 0.38 3.27
CA LEU A 196 5.24 -0.46 2.86
C LEU A 196 4.83 -1.94 2.75
N ALA A 197 4.01 -2.46 3.66
CA ALA A 197 3.53 -3.83 3.63
C ALA A 197 2.69 -4.12 2.38
N CYS A 198 1.74 -3.23 2.07
CA CYS A 198 0.94 -3.34 0.85
C CYS A 198 1.80 -3.21 -0.42
N LEU A 199 2.84 -2.38 -0.37
CA LEU A 199 3.79 -2.24 -1.48
C LEU A 199 4.59 -3.52 -1.71
N ALA A 200 5.04 -4.19 -0.64
CA ALA A 200 5.81 -5.43 -0.70
C ALA A 200 5.01 -6.58 -1.32
N THR A 201 3.70 -6.65 -1.09
CA THR A 201 2.83 -7.68 -1.66
C THR A 201 2.16 -7.27 -2.98
N SER A 202 2.24 -5.99 -3.35
CA SER A 202 1.43 -5.39 -4.42
C SER A 202 -0.08 -5.66 -4.27
N ASP A 203 -0.57 -5.67 -3.03
CA ASP A 203 -1.98 -5.95 -2.72
C ASP A 203 -2.83 -4.66 -2.76
N GLN A 204 -3.29 -4.32 -3.97
CA GLN A 204 -4.15 -3.16 -4.20
C GLN A 204 -5.49 -3.23 -3.43
N PRO A 205 -6.25 -4.35 -3.42
CA PRO A 205 -7.49 -4.44 -2.64
C PRO A 205 -7.27 -4.16 -1.14
N MET A 206 -6.21 -4.70 -0.55
CA MET A 206 -5.88 -4.42 0.84
C MET A 206 -5.50 -2.95 1.05
N PHE A 207 -4.73 -2.36 0.13
CA PHE A 207 -4.40 -0.94 0.19
C PHE A 207 -5.65 -0.03 0.15
N GLN A 208 -6.62 -0.32 -0.73
CA GLN A 208 -7.88 0.43 -0.76
C GLN A 208 -8.70 0.23 0.53
N ARG A 209 -8.74 -0.99 1.08
CA ARG A 209 -9.38 -1.24 2.38
C ARG A 209 -8.76 -0.39 3.48
N LEU A 210 -7.43 -0.27 3.52
CA LEU A 210 -6.76 0.61 4.49
C LEU A 210 -7.15 2.07 4.29
N ARG A 211 -7.24 2.56 3.06
CA ARG A 211 -7.64 3.95 2.75
C ARG A 211 -9.04 4.31 3.24
N HIS A 212 -9.93 3.32 3.36
CA HIS A 212 -11.28 3.53 3.89
C HIS A 212 -11.32 3.69 5.41
N LEU A 213 -10.21 3.42 6.11
CA LEU A 213 -10.14 3.65 7.54
C LEU A 213 -10.00 5.17 7.82
N PRO A 214 -10.68 5.72 8.84
CA PRO A 214 -10.61 7.14 9.16
C PRO A 214 -9.19 7.68 9.37
N GLN A 215 -8.27 6.83 9.85
CA GLN A 215 -6.87 7.20 10.08
C GLN A 215 -6.05 7.33 8.79
N PHE A 216 -6.55 6.80 7.68
CA PHE A 216 -5.93 6.87 6.35
C PHE A 216 -6.68 7.79 5.38
N SER A 217 -7.91 8.18 5.74
CA SER A 217 -8.76 8.99 4.90
C SER A 217 -8.07 10.32 4.58
N THR A 218 -7.88 10.57 3.29
CA THR A 218 -7.38 11.85 2.77
C THR A 218 -8.47 12.92 2.74
N ILE A 219 -9.74 12.55 2.94
CA ILE A 219 -10.87 13.49 2.94
C ILE A 219 -10.82 14.30 4.23
N SER A 220 -10.77 15.63 4.10
CA SER A 220 -10.82 16.54 5.24
C SER A 220 -12.16 16.42 5.97
N GLY A 221 -12.17 16.58 7.29
CA GLY A 221 -13.42 16.63 8.05
C GLY A 221 -14.38 17.73 7.57
N ALA A 222 -13.84 18.83 7.01
CA ALA A 222 -14.65 19.87 6.40
C ALA A 222 -15.39 19.38 5.14
N ASP A 223 -14.73 18.57 4.33
CA ASP A 223 -15.34 17.98 3.13
C ASP A 223 -16.46 17.02 3.51
N GLN A 224 -16.26 16.19 4.54
CA GLN A 224 -17.32 15.30 5.05
C GLN A 224 -18.55 16.08 5.50
N ILE A 225 -18.36 17.23 6.17
CA ILE A 225 -19.49 18.06 6.62
C ILE A 225 -20.21 18.72 5.44
N LEU A 226 -19.47 19.24 4.45
CA LEU A 226 -20.05 19.99 3.33
C LEU A 226 -20.65 19.09 2.23
N LEU A 227 -20.08 17.91 2.04
CA LEU A 227 -20.57 16.96 1.05
C LEU A 227 -21.73 16.11 1.60
N GLY A 228 -21.78 15.92 2.93
CA GLY A 228 -22.76 15.11 3.64
C GLY A 228 -22.11 13.86 4.25
N ALA A 229 -22.75 13.25 5.25
CA ALA A 229 -22.22 12.05 5.92
C ALA A 229 -22.16 10.82 4.99
N ASP A 230 -22.93 10.81 3.90
CA ASP A 230 -23.16 9.65 3.04
C ASP A 230 -22.47 9.77 1.67
N VAL A 231 -21.29 10.39 1.60
CA VAL A 231 -20.51 10.39 0.34
C VAL A 231 -20.01 8.97 0.07
N PRO A 232 -20.41 8.34 -1.06
CA PRO A 232 -19.87 7.03 -1.41
C PRO A 232 -18.36 7.12 -1.60
N LEU A 233 -17.65 6.07 -1.20
CA LEU A 233 -16.19 6.00 -1.32
C LEU A 233 -15.79 5.90 -2.79
N ASP A 234 -14.69 6.58 -3.16
CA ASP A 234 -14.14 6.49 -4.51
C ASP A 234 -13.63 5.08 -4.78
N GLU A 235 -14.00 4.51 -5.93
CA GLU A 235 -13.54 3.18 -6.33
C GLU A 235 -12.23 3.30 -7.14
N VAL A 236 -11.23 2.50 -6.77
CA VAL A 236 -9.96 2.44 -7.50
C VAL A 236 -9.54 1.00 -7.78
N THR A 237 -9.68 0.57 -9.03
CA THR A 237 -9.25 -0.75 -9.49
C THR A 237 -8.00 -0.63 -10.35
N VAL A 238 -7.10 -1.61 -10.25
CA VAL A 238 -5.83 -1.61 -10.99
C VAL A 238 -5.72 -2.89 -11.80
N GLU A 239 -5.55 -2.74 -13.10
CA GLU A 239 -5.30 -3.81 -14.05
C GLU A 239 -3.80 -3.81 -14.40
N ILE A 240 -3.12 -4.93 -14.13
CA ILE A 240 -1.74 -5.10 -14.55
C ILE A 240 -1.73 -5.59 -16.00
N GLY A 241 -1.21 -4.77 -16.91
CA GLY A 241 -1.17 -5.09 -18.33
C GLY A 241 -0.30 -6.33 -18.62
N PRO A 242 -0.61 -7.08 -19.70
CA PRO A 242 0.17 -8.25 -20.07
C PRO A 242 1.63 -7.86 -20.37
N GLY A 243 2.55 -8.73 -19.97
CA GLY A 243 3.98 -8.58 -20.23
C GLY A 243 4.79 -7.92 -19.10
N SER A 244 6.12 -7.94 -19.31
CA SER A 244 7.13 -7.43 -18.37
C SER A 244 7.42 -5.94 -18.55
N GLU A 245 6.76 -5.26 -19.48
CA GLU A 245 7.07 -3.88 -19.86
C GLU A 245 6.56 -2.81 -18.88
N GLY A 246 6.14 -3.20 -17.67
CA GLY A 246 5.68 -2.25 -16.67
C GLY A 246 4.38 -1.53 -17.03
N ALA A 247 3.59 -2.06 -17.97
CA ALA A 247 2.29 -1.51 -18.32
C ALA A 247 1.23 -1.79 -17.22
N PHE A 248 0.37 -0.82 -16.93
CA PHE A 248 -0.77 -0.97 -16.04
C PHE A 248 -1.88 0.03 -16.41
N ALA A 249 -3.09 -0.23 -15.96
CA ALA A 249 -4.18 0.74 -16.00
C ALA A 249 -4.82 0.85 -14.62
N ALA A 250 -5.15 2.07 -14.20
CA ALA A 250 -5.94 2.33 -13.01
C ALA A 250 -7.29 2.92 -13.44
N ASN A 251 -8.39 2.30 -13.02
CA ASN A 251 -9.73 2.81 -13.23
C ASN A 251 -10.18 3.51 -11.95
N PHE A 252 -10.71 4.72 -12.11
CA PHE A 252 -11.22 5.53 -11.02
C PHE A 252 -12.71 5.79 -11.24
N GLN A 253 -13.50 5.59 -10.19
CA GLN A 253 -14.88 6.07 -10.11
C GLN A 253 -14.96 7.08 -8.97
N ILE A 254 -15.12 8.36 -9.31
CA ILE A 254 -15.09 9.45 -8.34
C ILE A 254 -16.51 9.94 -8.11
N HIS A 255 -17.04 9.69 -6.93
CA HIS A 255 -18.40 10.11 -6.57
C HIS A 255 -18.44 11.59 -6.19
N GLN A 256 -19.55 12.24 -6.54
CA GLN A 256 -19.78 13.67 -6.30
C GLN A 256 -18.66 14.55 -6.87
N PHE A 257 -18.08 14.13 -8.00
CA PHE A 257 -16.86 14.72 -8.55
C PHE A 257 -16.94 16.25 -8.66
N HIS A 258 -17.97 16.78 -9.32
CA HIS A 258 -18.10 18.22 -9.53
C HIS A 258 -18.29 18.97 -8.20
N LYS A 259 -19.12 18.45 -7.28
CA LYS A 259 -19.35 19.04 -5.96
C LYS A 259 -18.05 19.11 -5.15
N ARG A 260 -17.25 18.04 -5.18
CA ARG A 260 -15.94 17.96 -4.51
C ARG A 260 -14.92 18.91 -5.13
N MET A 261 -14.86 18.99 -6.45
CA MET A 261 -14.01 19.98 -7.13
C MET A 261 -14.37 21.41 -6.75
N MET A 262 -15.67 21.73 -6.62
CA MET A 262 -16.11 23.08 -6.25
C MET A 262 -15.87 23.43 -4.78
N ILE A 263 -15.97 22.45 -3.88
CA ILE A 263 -15.86 22.66 -2.43
C ILE A 263 -14.41 22.50 -1.97
N SER A 264 -13.85 21.31 -2.16
CA SER A 264 -12.54 20.91 -1.67
C SER A 264 -11.41 21.44 -2.55
N LYS A 265 -11.71 21.74 -3.83
CA LYS A 265 -10.73 22.15 -4.86
C LYS A 265 -9.64 21.12 -5.16
N GLU A 266 -9.69 19.96 -4.53
CA GLU A 266 -8.75 18.87 -4.69
C GLU A 266 -9.42 17.54 -4.36
N ILE A 267 -9.16 16.53 -5.20
CA ILE A 267 -9.58 15.15 -5.02
C ILE A 267 -8.33 14.29 -5.20
N VAL A 268 -7.94 13.58 -4.14
CA VAL A 268 -6.72 12.76 -4.12
C VAL A 268 -7.06 11.27 -4.08
N LEU A 269 -6.57 10.55 -5.08
CA LEU A 269 -6.63 9.10 -5.18
C LEU A 269 -5.22 8.52 -5.06
N GLU A 270 -5.06 7.48 -4.24
CA GLU A 270 -3.83 6.71 -4.13
C GLU A 270 -4.09 5.27 -4.56
N PHE A 271 -3.12 4.67 -5.24
CA PHE A 271 -3.18 3.26 -5.66
C PHE A 271 -1.79 2.64 -5.78
N ILE A 272 -1.73 1.32 -5.70
CA ILE A 272 -0.51 0.54 -5.89
C ILE A 272 -0.52 -0.07 -7.29
N ALA A 273 0.54 0.20 -8.06
CA ALA A 273 0.79 -0.44 -9.33
C ALA A 273 2.28 -0.63 -9.56
N ARG A 274 2.69 -1.82 -9.99
CA ARG A 274 4.10 -2.16 -10.32
C ARG A 274 5.07 -1.79 -9.18
N ASN A 275 4.76 -2.25 -7.96
CA ASN A 275 5.54 -2.01 -6.73
C ASN A 275 5.80 -0.51 -6.45
N ARG A 276 4.84 0.35 -6.78
CA ARG A 276 4.86 1.80 -6.48
C ARG A 276 3.50 2.25 -5.98
N ILE A 277 3.50 3.17 -5.03
CA ILE A 277 2.34 3.92 -4.57
C ILE A 277 2.27 5.19 -5.40
N TRP A 278 1.23 5.27 -6.21
CA TRP A 278 0.90 6.41 -7.04
C TRP A 278 -0.11 7.28 -6.32
N GLN A 279 0.03 8.59 -6.49
CA GLN A 279 -0.98 9.56 -6.13
C GLN A 279 -1.44 10.27 -7.39
N PHE A 280 -2.72 10.10 -7.73
CA PHE A 280 -3.41 10.82 -8.77
C PHE A 280 -4.30 11.87 -8.12
N ALA A 281 -4.22 13.11 -8.55
CA ALA A 281 -5.09 14.16 -8.03
C ALA A 281 -5.78 14.94 -9.15
N LEU A 282 -7.02 15.35 -8.88
CA LEU A 282 -7.74 16.35 -9.66
C LEU A 282 -7.84 17.59 -8.78
N SER A 283 -7.39 18.75 -9.25
CA SER A 283 -7.36 19.96 -8.44
C SER A 283 -7.57 21.23 -9.24
N ILE A 284 -7.94 22.30 -8.55
CA ILE A 284 -8.02 23.65 -9.11
C ILE A 284 -6.71 24.36 -8.81
N MET A 285 -6.02 24.84 -9.84
CA MET A 285 -4.73 25.50 -9.70
C MET A 285 -4.86 26.78 -8.84
N PRO A 286 -4.08 26.94 -7.76
CA PRO A 286 -4.18 28.12 -6.90
C PRO A 286 -3.57 29.38 -7.54
N ASP A 287 -4.02 30.54 -7.07
CA ASP A 287 -3.66 31.88 -7.61
C ASP A 287 -2.17 32.23 -7.55
N ASN A 288 -1.40 31.54 -6.70
CA ASN A 288 -0.01 31.83 -6.41
C ASN A 288 0.99 30.93 -7.15
N THR A 289 0.55 30.19 -8.17
CA THR A 289 1.42 29.29 -8.93
C THR A 289 2.20 30.04 -9.99
N TRP A 290 3.53 30.11 -9.81
CA TRP A 290 4.42 30.73 -10.80
C TRP A 290 4.72 29.83 -12.00
N SER A 291 4.46 28.53 -11.88
CA SER A 291 4.72 27.55 -12.92
C SER A 291 3.57 26.56 -13.03
N GLY A 292 3.04 26.37 -14.23
CA GLY A 292 1.96 25.42 -14.52
C GLY A 292 0.87 26.03 -15.40
N PRO A 293 -0.28 25.35 -15.50
CA PRO A 293 -1.52 25.92 -16.03
C PRO A 293 -1.91 27.23 -15.32
N PRO A 294 -2.74 28.08 -15.95
CA PRO A 294 -3.23 29.31 -15.33
C PRO A 294 -3.97 29.08 -14.00
N PRO A 295 -3.94 30.04 -13.06
CA PRO A 295 -4.81 30.03 -11.89
C PRO A 295 -6.28 29.77 -12.22
N GLY A 296 -6.93 28.94 -11.42
CA GLY A 296 -8.32 28.55 -11.61
C GLY A 296 -8.54 27.42 -12.61
N SER A 297 -7.54 27.03 -13.42
CA SER A 297 -7.65 25.89 -14.31
C SER A 297 -7.80 24.58 -13.52
N TRP A 298 -8.69 23.73 -13.99
CA TRP A 298 -8.82 22.37 -13.48
C TRP A 298 -7.67 21.54 -14.04
N CYS A 299 -6.96 20.86 -13.16
CA CYS A 299 -5.75 20.13 -13.48
C CYS A 299 -5.86 18.69 -13.02
N ALA A 300 -5.19 17.81 -13.76
CA ALA A 300 -4.90 16.47 -13.30
C ALA A 300 -3.40 16.35 -13.04
N SER A 301 -3.04 15.78 -11.89
CA SER A 301 -1.66 15.56 -11.51
C SER A 301 -1.39 14.11 -11.13
N LEU A 302 -0.14 13.69 -11.34
CA LEU A 302 0.33 12.35 -11.01
C LEU A 302 1.72 12.43 -10.37
N SER A 303 1.88 11.81 -9.20
CA SER A 303 3.11 11.80 -8.41
C SER A 303 3.33 10.43 -7.76
N LEU A 304 4.53 10.21 -7.21
CA LEU A 304 4.86 9.04 -6.39
C LEU A 304 4.76 9.38 -4.91
N ARG A 305 4.38 8.40 -4.08
CA ARG A 305 4.38 8.51 -2.61
C ARG A 305 5.49 7.67 -2.01
N GLU A 306 6.00 8.08 -0.86
CA GLU A 306 6.94 7.25 -0.09
C GLU A 306 6.25 5.93 0.32
N PRO A 307 6.96 4.79 0.29
CA PRO A 307 8.39 4.60 0.03
C PRO A 307 8.71 4.16 -1.42
N SER A 308 7.99 4.67 -2.42
CA SER A 308 8.12 4.21 -3.81
C SER A 308 9.50 4.48 -4.43
N PRO A 309 10.09 3.52 -5.17
CA PRO A 309 11.32 3.76 -5.90
C PRO A 309 11.10 4.71 -7.10
N PRO A 310 12.10 5.53 -7.46
CA PRO A 310 12.04 6.39 -8.64
C PRO A 310 11.69 5.65 -9.94
N THR A 311 11.05 6.33 -10.88
CA THR A 311 10.75 5.75 -12.21
C THR A 311 10.48 6.78 -13.28
N TRP A 312 10.68 6.39 -14.53
CA TRP A 312 10.17 7.12 -15.68
C TRP A 312 8.76 6.64 -16.02
N LEU A 313 7.91 7.56 -16.45
CA LEU A 313 6.51 7.30 -16.75
C LEU A 313 6.08 7.96 -18.07
N ASP A 314 5.35 7.19 -18.88
CA ASP A 314 4.49 7.71 -19.93
C ASP A 314 3.09 7.17 -19.68
N ALA A 315 2.14 8.07 -19.50
CA ALA A 315 0.77 7.74 -19.19
C ALA A 315 -0.20 8.61 -19.98
N ARG A 316 -1.46 8.17 -20.02
CA ARG A 316 -2.56 8.93 -20.56
C ARG A 316 -3.81 8.69 -19.73
N LEU A 317 -4.60 9.72 -19.54
CA LEU A 317 -5.91 9.64 -18.92
C LEU A 317 -6.96 9.58 -20.03
N VAL A 318 -7.84 8.60 -19.92
CA VAL A 318 -8.89 8.30 -20.90
C VAL A 318 -10.23 8.42 -20.18
N LEU A 319 -11.17 9.15 -20.78
CA LEU A 319 -12.52 9.20 -20.25
C LEU A 319 -13.23 7.87 -20.53
N ARG A 320 -13.81 7.24 -19.50
CA ARG A 320 -14.64 6.05 -19.70
C ARG A 320 -16.07 6.50 -19.94
N GLU A 321 -16.68 5.96 -20.99
CA GLU A 321 -18.13 6.04 -21.13
C GLU A 321 -18.75 5.08 -20.09
N PRO A 322 -19.83 5.50 -19.40
CA PRO A 322 -20.55 4.60 -18.50
C PRO A 322 -20.97 3.36 -19.30
N PRO A 323 -20.97 2.16 -18.70
CA PRO A 323 -21.50 0.98 -19.37
C PRO A 323 -22.94 1.31 -19.77
N GLU A 324 -23.23 1.34 -21.08
CA GLU A 324 -24.59 1.50 -21.56
C GLU A 324 -25.38 0.33 -20.95
N GLU A 325 -26.21 0.61 -19.94
CA GLU A 325 -27.06 -0.40 -19.34
C GLU A 325 -27.84 -1.04 -20.48
N ASP A 326 -27.63 -2.34 -20.71
CA ASP A 326 -28.11 -3.15 -21.84
C ASP A 326 -29.62 -2.97 -22.05
N THR A 327 -30.02 -1.84 -22.62
CA THR A 327 -31.40 -1.51 -22.89
C THR A 327 -31.71 -2.33 -24.11
N THR A 328 -32.39 -3.45 -23.87
CA THR A 328 -32.55 -4.62 -24.74
C THR A 328 -33.44 -4.35 -25.98
N SER A 329 -33.37 -3.15 -26.54
CA SER A 329 -34.16 -2.73 -27.69
C SER A 329 -33.39 -3.05 -28.98
N GLY A 330 -33.64 -4.26 -29.48
CA GLY A 330 -32.97 -4.84 -30.64
C GLY A 330 -33.17 -4.09 -31.96
N ASN A 331 -32.25 -3.19 -32.28
CA ASN A 331 -32.01 -2.75 -33.66
C ASN A 331 -30.50 -2.80 -34.00
N PRO A 332 -30.03 -3.93 -34.56
CA PRO A 332 -28.62 -4.14 -34.88
C PRO A 332 -28.31 -3.59 -36.27
N THR A 333 -28.38 -2.28 -36.50
CA THR A 333 -27.93 -1.73 -37.79
C THR A 333 -27.65 -0.24 -37.75
N GLN A 334 -26.48 0.14 -37.24
CA GLN A 334 -25.70 1.24 -37.81
C GLN A 334 -24.30 1.28 -37.20
N LEU A 335 -23.30 0.89 -38.01
CA LEU A 335 -21.88 1.11 -37.76
C LEU A 335 -21.62 2.63 -37.74
N THR A 336 -21.78 3.27 -36.58
CA THR A 336 -21.42 4.67 -36.40
C THR A 336 -19.89 4.81 -36.40
N GLN A 337 -19.40 5.61 -37.33
CA GLN A 337 -17.98 5.89 -37.52
C GLN A 337 -17.35 6.54 -36.27
N GLY A 338 -16.51 5.77 -35.58
CA GLY A 338 -15.23 6.20 -34.98
C GLY A 338 -15.20 7.52 -34.22
N LYS A 339 -16.07 7.73 -33.22
CA LYS A 339 -15.89 8.79 -32.23
C LYS A 339 -14.57 8.56 -31.49
N SER A 340 -13.61 9.47 -31.63
CA SER A 340 -12.30 9.35 -30.95
C SER A 340 -12.50 9.51 -29.45
N THR A 341 -12.09 8.50 -28.66
CA THR A 341 -12.12 8.60 -27.20
C THR A 341 -11.22 9.75 -26.72
N PRO A 342 -11.71 10.68 -25.88
CA PRO A 342 -10.94 11.78 -25.32
C PRO A 342 -9.71 11.29 -24.55
N ARG A 343 -8.56 11.97 -24.70
CA ARG A 343 -7.27 11.50 -24.15
C ARG A 343 -6.38 12.66 -23.73
N LEU A 344 -6.00 12.68 -22.45
CA LEU A 344 -5.02 13.60 -21.90
C LEU A 344 -3.69 12.90 -21.67
N ARG A 345 -2.55 13.49 -22.08
CA ARG A 345 -1.24 12.83 -21.99
C ARG A 345 -0.40 13.30 -20.80
N PHE A 346 0.08 12.37 -20.00
CA PHE A 346 1.04 12.57 -18.92
C PHE A 346 2.42 12.10 -19.37
N LYS A 347 3.31 13.04 -19.69
CA LYS A 347 4.69 12.73 -20.07
C LYS A 347 5.66 13.31 -19.06
N ALA A 348 6.34 12.44 -18.31
CA ALA A 348 7.38 12.86 -17.40
C ALA A 348 8.58 13.41 -18.21
N LYS A 349 9.01 14.65 -17.91
CA LYS A 349 10.25 15.22 -18.47
C LYS A 349 11.48 14.76 -17.70
N HIS A 350 11.30 14.42 -16.43
CA HIS A 350 12.32 13.94 -15.52
C HIS A 350 11.88 12.63 -14.88
N MET A 351 12.83 11.91 -14.28
CA MET A 351 12.51 10.76 -13.46
C MET A 351 11.59 11.19 -12.32
N MET A 352 10.49 10.48 -12.13
CA MET A 352 9.59 10.74 -11.01
C MET A 352 10.20 10.18 -9.73
N GLU A 353 10.21 11.00 -8.70
CA GLU A 353 10.71 10.66 -7.36
C GLU A 353 9.63 10.94 -6.32
N ALA A 354 9.49 10.02 -5.37
CA ALA A 354 8.69 10.22 -4.16
C ALA A 354 9.28 11.40 -3.34
N PRO A 355 8.48 12.06 -2.49
CA PRO A 355 9.03 13.07 -1.59
C PRO A 355 10.12 12.44 -0.72
N LYS A 356 11.10 13.24 -0.28
CA LYS A 356 12.16 12.77 0.62
C LYS A 356 12.84 13.95 1.30
N ASN A 357 13.03 13.89 2.62
CA ASN A 357 13.82 14.87 3.39
C ASN A 357 13.36 16.33 3.15
N GLY A 358 12.05 16.57 3.05
CA GLY A 358 11.48 17.90 2.77
C GLY A 358 11.54 18.34 1.31
N VAL A 359 12.16 17.55 0.42
CA VAL A 359 12.05 17.75 -1.03
C VAL A 359 10.67 17.25 -1.49
N PRO A 360 9.87 18.09 -2.18
CA PRO A 360 8.56 17.68 -2.67
C PRO A 360 8.70 16.61 -3.76
N ALA A 361 7.65 15.82 -3.94
CA ALA A 361 7.59 14.81 -4.99
C ALA A 361 7.71 15.45 -6.38
N THR A 362 8.35 14.76 -7.31
CA THR A 362 8.25 15.14 -8.72
C THR A 362 6.84 14.81 -9.21
N GLN A 363 6.14 15.82 -9.71
CA GLN A 363 4.76 15.69 -10.19
C GLN A 363 4.65 16.07 -11.67
N ILE A 364 3.81 15.35 -12.39
CA ILE A 364 3.33 15.73 -13.72
C ILE A 364 2.00 16.43 -13.51
N ILE A 365 1.83 17.63 -14.06
CA ILE A 365 0.56 18.36 -14.03
C ILE A 365 0.15 18.65 -15.48
N VAL A 366 -1.11 18.40 -15.79
CA VAL A 366 -1.71 18.68 -17.11
C VAL A 366 -3.03 19.41 -16.91
N SER A 367 -3.31 20.41 -17.73
CA SER A 367 -4.59 21.12 -17.69
C SER A 367 -5.68 20.24 -18.30
N LEU A 368 -6.86 20.20 -17.68
CA LEU A 368 -8.02 19.53 -18.28
C LEU A 368 -8.50 20.29 -19.52
N ASP A 369 -8.20 21.59 -19.64
CA ASP A 369 -8.54 22.41 -20.81
C ASP A 369 -7.76 22.05 -22.07
N ASP A 370 -6.68 21.25 -21.95
CA ASP A 370 -5.88 20.79 -23.10
C ASP A 370 -6.68 19.82 -24.01
N ASP A 371 -7.78 19.24 -23.51
CA ASP A 371 -8.74 18.45 -24.28
C ASP A 371 -10.16 19.02 -24.05
N PRO A 372 -10.89 19.42 -25.11
CA PRO A 372 -12.19 20.10 -24.97
C PRO A 372 -13.24 19.25 -24.23
N THR A 373 -13.11 17.93 -24.25
CA THR A 373 -14.03 17.04 -23.55
C THR A 373 -13.80 17.11 -22.04
N PHE A 374 -12.53 17.14 -21.62
CA PHE A 374 -12.19 17.29 -20.20
C PHE A 374 -12.46 18.71 -19.69
N GLY A 375 -12.19 19.75 -20.50
CA GLY A 375 -12.50 21.13 -20.15
C GLY A 375 -13.99 21.39 -19.94
N SER A 376 -14.86 20.59 -20.58
CA SER A 376 -16.31 20.70 -20.39
C SER A 376 -16.78 20.40 -18.96
N PHE A 377 -15.99 19.63 -18.17
CA PHE A 377 -16.34 19.27 -16.80
C PHE A 377 -16.50 20.45 -15.84
N GLN A 378 -15.84 21.58 -16.14
CA GLN A 378 -15.98 22.81 -15.38
C GLN A 378 -17.37 23.44 -15.57
N TYR A 379 -17.99 23.23 -16.74
CA TYR A 379 -19.23 23.90 -17.15
C TYR A 379 -20.44 22.97 -17.18
N SER A 380 -20.23 21.65 -17.17
CA SER A 380 -21.31 20.65 -17.12
C SER A 380 -21.99 20.65 -15.74
N GLY A 381 -22.79 21.69 -15.49
CA GLY A 381 -23.73 21.71 -14.40
C GLY A 381 -24.85 20.71 -14.66
N SER A 382 -24.91 19.66 -13.83
CA SER A 382 -26.13 18.95 -13.46
C SER A 382 -26.98 18.38 -14.61
N SER A 383 -26.85 17.07 -14.84
CA SER A 383 -28.01 16.15 -14.88
C SER A 383 -27.58 14.75 -15.33
N ALA A 384 -27.13 13.90 -14.42
CA ALA A 384 -27.63 12.52 -14.24
C ALA A 384 -26.62 11.64 -13.46
N GLU A 385 -25.32 11.81 -13.68
CA GLU A 385 -24.32 10.94 -13.04
C GLU A 385 -23.23 11.80 -12.40
N GLU A 386 -23.31 11.96 -11.07
CA GLU A 386 -22.30 12.63 -10.24
C GLU A 386 -20.97 11.84 -10.15
N ILE A 387 -20.81 10.79 -10.96
CA ILE A 387 -19.68 9.87 -10.94
C ILE A 387 -18.79 10.18 -12.14
N LEU A 388 -17.55 10.60 -11.88
CA LEU A 388 -16.55 10.68 -12.93
C LEU A 388 -15.84 9.32 -13.06
N ALA A 389 -16.03 8.67 -14.20
CA ALA A 389 -15.33 7.44 -14.56
C ALA A 389 -14.14 7.74 -15.50
N VAL A 390 -12.91 7.58 -15.02
CA VAL A 390 -11.70 7.82 -15.81
C VAL A 390 -10.72 6.66 -15.67
N ARG A 391 -9.94 6.42 -16.73
CA ARG A 391 -8.92 5.36 -16.80
C ARG A 391 -7.56 5.97 -17.05
N LEU A 392 -6.63 5.80 -16.12
CA LEU A 392 -5.23 6.13 -16.31
C LEU A 392 -4.51 4.91 -16.89
N GLU A 393 -4.05 5.00 -18.13
CA GLU A 393 -3.22 3.98 -18.78
C GLU A 393 -1.76 4.41 -18.74
N ALA A 394 -0.89 3.55 -18.22
CA ALA A 394 0.49 3.91 -17.93
C ALA A 394 1.47 2.81 -18.35
N LYS A 395 2.67 3.23 -18.74
CA LYS A 395 3.80 2.36 -19.01
C LYS A 395 5.05 2.91 -18.34
N LEU A 396 5.68 2.09 -17.48
CA LEU A 396 6.97 2.43 -16.92
C LEU A 396 8.04 2.35 -18.02
N ARG A 397 8.86 3.38 -18.13
CA ARG A 397 9.99 3.37 -19.06
C ARG A 397 11.26 2.97 -18.32
N LYS A 398 12.11 2.21 -19.00
CA LYS A 398 13.52 2.12 -18.58
C LYS A 398 14.13 3.51 -18.71
N PRO A 399 15.05 3.90 -17.81
CA PRO A 399 15.89 5.07 -18.07
C PRO A 399 16.43 4.91 -19.49
N ALA A 400 16.18 5.89 -20.35
CA ALA A 400 16.86 5.89 -21.63
C ALA A 400 18.34 5.85 -21.28
N LEU A 401 19.03 4.77 -21.65
CA LEU A 401 20.48 4.78 -21.72
C LEU A 401 20.76 5.78 -22.83
N ASP A 402 20.89 7.03 -22.42
CA ASP A 402 21.13 8.16 -23.30
C ASP A 402 22.37 7.78 -24.09
N THR A 403 22.15 7.49 -25.37
CA THR A 403 23.19 7.06 -26.27
C THR A 403 23.91 8.35 -26.66
N ASP A 404 24.93 8.69 -25.87
CA ASP A 404 26.05 9.55 -26.22
C ASP A 404 25.76 11.01 -26.66
N GLU A 405 25.14 11.83 -25.81
CA GLU A 405 25.43 13.28 -25.80
C GLU A 405 25.83 13.76 -24.40
N CYS A 406 26.92 13.17 -23.88
CA CYS A 406 27.69 13.82 -22.84
C CYS A 406 28.45 15.00 -23.48
N VAL A 407 27.79 16.15 -23.63
CA VAL A 407 28.49 17.39 -23.98
C VAL A 407 29.32 17.79 -22.76
N ILE A 408 30.58 17.37 -22.76
CA ILE A 408 31.61 17.95 -21.89
C ILE A 408 31.84 19.36 -22.40
N SER A 409 31.22 20.34 -21.75
CA SER A 409 31.51 21.77 -21.92
C SER A 409 32.59 22.24 -20.97
#